data_AF-M0E0V8-F1
#
_entry.id   AF-M0E0V8-F1
#
_cell.length_a   1.000
_cell.length_b   1.000
_cell.length_c   1.000
_cell.angle_alpha   90.00
_cell.angle_beta   90.00
_cell.angle_gamma   90.00
#
_symmetry.space_group_name_H-M   'P 1'
#
loop_
_entity.id
_entity.type
_entity.pdbx_description
1 polymer ?
#
loop_
_entity_poly.entity_id
_entity_poly.type
_entity_poly.pdbx_seq_one_letter_code
_entity_poly.pdbx_strand_id
1 'polypeptide(L)'
;MSEKPIGGEPAGSIGNTAGVTRRRVLAGGGAVAVAGLAGCLGTRNGPVPEPEVTSDRIGDGWRLLDESESTVFEQSYGPVTVTALEHTRIYEYVSVAEALSETVGASGSPVVFFATRIDVRPAIDSLPAGIGRDRLMSEVETAAVDAFRSQLNASGIENVEIVDRGTSTVETGHTATTWQLGGEFTFDGEVPLPDGSARAISETVEIESRLGVWHDGTDVLVAGGAYPAEPLTQVIDDALPNLIDAETFLEETADAEAREALATEPGTFDEEVSALLVSVE
;
A
#
# COMPACT_ATOMS: atom_id res chain seq x y z
N MET A 1 49.44 -0.24 53.68
CA MET A 1 49.30 -1.69 53.40
C MET A 1 47.88 -2.07 53.79
N SER A 2 47.00 -2.56 52.94
CA SER A 2 46.87 -2.52 51.49
C SER A 2 45.40 -2.82 51.28
N GLU A 3 44.74 -1.95 50.53
CA GLU A 3 43.40 -2.17 50.00
C GLU A 3 43.42 -3.40 49.08
N LYS A 4 42.41 -4.26 49.20
CA LYS A 4 42.03 -5.19 48.14
C LYS A 4 40.54 -5.53 48.27
N PRO A 5 39.68 -5.06 47.36
CA PRO A 5 38.34 -5.61 47.20
C PRO A 5 38.43 -6.91 46.38
N ILE A 6 37.63 -7.90 46.76
CA ILE A 6 37.39 -9.10 45.96
C ILE A 6 36.12 -8.84 45.16
N GLY A 7 36.27 -8.86 43.83
CA GLY A 7 35.18 -8.76 42.88
C GLY A 7 34.30 -10.01 42.89
N GLY A 8 33.03 -9.77 42.61
CA GLY A 8 32.00 -10.78 42.35
C GLY A 8 30.84 -10.07 41.67
N GLU A 9 30.87 -10.04 40.33
CA GLU A 9 29.69 -9.81 39.52
C GLU A 9 28.71 -10.97 39.71
N PRO A 10 27.40 -10.68 39.74
CA PRO A 10 26.62 -11.27 38.67
C PRO A 10 25.85 -10.21 37.88
N ALA A 11 25.82 -10.46 36.58
CA ALA A 11 25.06 -9.76 35.57
C ALA A 11 23.59 -9.60 35.96
N GLY A 12 23.12 -8.35 35.95
CA GLY A 12 21.72 -7.98 35.95
C GLY A 12 21.46 -7.03 34.80
N SER A 13 21.49 -7.54 33.56
CA SER A 13 20.87 -6.85 32.42
C SER A 13 19.45 -7.36 32.32
N ILE A 14 18.52 -6.65 32.95
CA ILE A 14 17.09 -6.87 32.76
C ILE A 14 16.78 -6.28 31.39
N GLY A 15 16.35 -7.16 30.48
CA GLY A 15 15.96 -6.84 29.12
C GLY A 15 14.92 -5.73 29.11
N ASN A 16 15.20 -4.70 28.33
CA ASN A 16 14.27 -3.63 28.04
C ASN A 16 13.31 -4.17 26.97
N THR A 17 12.11 -4.59 27.39
CA THR A 17 11.01 -4.94 26.51
C THR A 17 10.54 -3.66 25.81
N ALA A 18 11.05 -3.41 24.60
CA ALA A 18 10.59 -2.29 23.77
C ALA A 18 9.25 -2.67 23.12
N GLY A 19 8.17 -2.57 23.90
CA GLY A 19 6.83 -2.47 23.33
C GLY A 19 6.73 -1.17 22.53
N VAL A 20 6.53 -1.28 21.22
CA VAL A 20 6.32 -0.13 20.34
C VAL A 20 4.91 0.40 20.59
N THR A 21 4.79 1.28 21.58
CA THR A 21 3.57 2.05 21.82
C THR A 21 3.39 3.04 20.66
N ARG A 22 2.53 2.70 19.70
CA ARG A 22 2.10 3.62 18.63
C ARG A 22 1.42 4.84 19.26
N ARG A 23 2.12 5.98 19.27
CA ARG A 23 1.53 7.28 19.60
C ARG A 23 0.68 7.73 18.43
N ARG A 24 -0.65 7.65 18.58
CA ARG A 24 -1.60 8.42 17.77
C ARG A 24 -1.34 9.90 18.00
N VAL A 25 -0.70 10.56 17.03
CA VAL A 25 -0.63 12.02 16.96
C VAL A 25 -1.81 12.48 16.12
N LEU A 26 -2.91 12.84 16.80
CA LEU A 26 -3.99 13.61 16.18
C LEU A 26 -3.49 15.05 16.01
N ALA A 27 -2.94 15.35 14.84
CA ALA A 27 -2.64 16.72 14.45
C ALA A 27 -3.96 17.39 14.01
N GLY A 28 -4.44 18.34 14.80
CA GLY A 28 -5.63 19.11 14.48
C GLY A 28 -5.41 19.95 13.22
N GLY A 29 -6.15 19.63 12.15
CA GLY A 29 -6.19 20.40 10.91
C GLY A 29 -6.93 21.71 11.10
N GLY A 30 -6.22 22.83 10.94
CA GLY A 30 -6.83 24.13 10.72
C GLY A 30 -7.19 24.27 9.24
N ALA A 31 -8.48 24.38 8.92
CA ALA A 31 -8.94 24.65 7.57
C ALA A 31 -8.50 26.07 7.14
N VAL A 32 -7.55 26.16 6.20
CA VAL A 32 -7.26 27.40 5.48
C VAL A 32 -7.98 27.33 4.14
N ALA A 33 -9.16 27.93 4.06
CA ALA A 33 -9.87 28.12 2.81
C ALA A 33 -9.14 29.17 1.97
N VAL A 34 -8.37 28.75 0.95
CA VAL A 34 -7.84 29.66 -0.08
C VAL A 34 -8.72 29.54 -1.31
N ALA A 35 -9.69 30.45 -1.42
CA ALA A 35 -10.36 30.72 -2.69
C ALA A 35 -9.39 31.50 -3.60
N GLY A 36 -9.04 30.92 -4.75
CA GLY A 36 -8.15 31.53 -5.72
C GLY A 36 -8.45 31.08 -7.15
N LEU A 37 -9.53 31.62 -7.74
CA LEU A 37 -9.73 31.59 -9.18
C LEU A 37 -8.85 32.67 -9.82
N ALA A 38 -7.75 32.27 -10.47
CA ALA A 38 -7.03 33.12 -11.40
C ALA A 38 -6.41 32.26 -12.51
N GLY A 39 -7.05 32.26 -13.68
CA GLY A 39 -6.40 31.83 -14.91
C GLY A 39 -5.43 32.91 -15.40
N CYS A 40 -4.22 32.49 -15.82
CA CYS A 40 -3.44 33.01 -16.96
C CYS A 40 -2.00 32.45 -16.85
N LEU A 41 -1.67 31.48 -17.70
CA LEU A 41 -0.32 31.08 -18.13
C LEU A 41 0.79 30.99 -17.06
N GLY A 42 1.11 29.78 -16.61
CA GLY A 42 2.52 29.39 -16.53
C GLY A 42 3.06 28.83 -15.22
N THR A 43 2.37 28.92 -14.09
CA THR A 43 2.83 28.26 -12.86
C THR A 43 1.65 27.76 -12.05
N ARG A 44 1.41 26.44 -12.06
CA ARG A 44 0.64 25.76 -11.02
C ARG A 44 1.40 25.89 -9.71
N ASN A 45 1.26 27.03 -9.04
CA ASN A 45 1.85 27.29 -7.74
C ASN A 45 0.78 27.01 -6.69
N GLY A 46 0.80 25.81 -6.12
CA GLY A 46 -0.13 25.35 -5.10
C GLY A 46 0.20 23.94 -4.62
N PRO A 47 -0.51 23.41 -3.61
CA PRO A 47 -0.46 21.98 -3.28
C PRO A 47 -0.92 21.13 -4.47
N VAL A 48 -0.51 19.87 -4.50
CA VAL A 48 -1.00 18.91 -5.49
C VAL A 48 -2.40 18.49 -5.06
N PRO A 49 -3.42 18.56 -5.93
CA PRO A 49 -4.74 18.06 -5.59
C PRO A 49 -4.67 16.60 -5.17
N GLU A 50 -5.54 16.21 -4.24
CA GLU A 50 -5.72 14.80 -3.89
C GLU A 50 -6.18 13.98 -5.11
N PRO A 51 -5.75 12.71 -5.24
CA PRO A 51 -6.34 11.79 -6.19
C PRO A 51 -7.77 11.46 -5.76
N GLU A 52 -8.68 11.41 -6.73
CA GLU A 52 -10.07 11.03 -6.51
C GLU A 52 -10.29 9.62 -7.07
N VAL A 53 -10.86 8.73 -6.26
CA VAL A 53 -11.30 7.40 -6.70
C VAL A 53 -12.81 7.48 -6.90
N THR A 54 -13.26 7.57 -8.14
CA THR A 54 -14.66 7.89 -8.46
C THR A 54 -15.61 6.70 -8.30
N SER A 55 -15.06 5.48 -8.25
CA SER A 55 -15.85 4.26 -8.02
C SER A 55 -16.41 4.23 -6.59
N ASP A 56 -17.73 4.07 -6.47
CA ASP A 56 -18.42 3.92 -5.18
C ASP A 56 -17.86 2.75 -4.33
N ARG A 57 -17.22 1.76 -4.98
CA ARG A 57 -16.57 0.62 -4.30
C ARG A 57 -15.54 1.05 -3.27
N ILE A 58 -14.87 2.19 -3.46
CA ILE A 58 -13.90 2.69 -2.46
C ILE A 58 -14.57 3.07 -1.14
N GLY A 59 -15.87 3.40 -1.16
CA GLY A 59 -16.66 3.63 0.05
C GLY A 59 -17.25 2.34 0.65
N ASP A 60 -17.31 1.28 -0.15
CA ASP A 60 -17.92 0.00 0.19
C ASP A 60 -16.84 -1.06 0.48
N GLY A 61 -16.24 -1.00 1.67
CA GLY A 61 -15.33 -2.04 2.18
C GLY A 61 -13.87 -1.65 2.26
N TRP A 62 -13.49 -0.46 1.78
CA TRP A 62 -12.14 0.09 1.94
C TRP A 62 -12.11 1.18 3.01
N ARG A 63 -10.99 1.30 3.74
CA ARG A 63 -10.74 2.43 4.64
C ARG A 63 -9.41 3.09 4.32
N LEU A 64 -9.38 4.43 4.39
CA LEU A 64 -8.14 5.20 4.25
C LEU A 64 -7.21 4.87 5.42
N LEU A 65 -6.05 4.32 5.10
CA LEU A 65 -5.00 3.96 6.03
C LEU A 65 -4.01 5.12 6.24
N ASP A 66 -3.61 5.77 5.14
CA ASP A 66 -2.62 6.84 5.15
C ASP A 66 -2.80 7.81 3.97
N GLU A 67 -2.34 9.04 4.14
CA GLU A 67 -2.33 10.10 3.12
C GLU A 67 -1.02 10.89 3.24
N SER A 68 -0.37 11.13 2.11
CA SER A 68 0.94 11.80 2.09
C SER A 68 1.13 12.68 0.87
N GLU A 69 1.90 13.75 1.02
CA GLU A 69 2.39 14.60 -0.07
C GLU A 69 3.91 14.58 -0.07
N SER A 70 4.55 14.50 -1.25
CA SER A 70 6.01 14.42 -1.36
C SER A 70 6.54 14.92 -2.71
N THR A 71 7.85 15.10 -2.81
CA THR A 71 8.53 15.36 -4.09
C THR A 71 9.05 14.04 -4.62
N VAL A 72 8.55 13.62 -5.79
CA VAL A 72 8.99 12.39 -6.48
C VAL A 72 10.43 12.56 -6.98
N PHE A 73 10.67 13.64 -7.73
CA PHE A 73 12.01 14.00 -8.19
C PHE A 73 12.09 15.49 -8.55
N GLU A 74 13.33 15.98 -8.65
CA GLU A 74 13.66 17.25 -9.25
C GLU A 74 14.86 17.07 -10.19
N GLN A 75 14.73 17.47 -11.45
CA GLN A 75 15.78 17.28 -12.46
C GLN A 75 15.89 18.47 -13.41
N SER A 76 17.12 18.87 -13.74
CA SER A 76 17.39 19.97 -14.66
C SER A 76 17.66 19.47 -16.09
N TYR A 77 16.91 20.01 -17.03
CA TYR A 77 17.06 19.83 -18.47
C TYR A 77 17.50 21.15 -19.11
N GLY A 78 18.82 21.37 -19.15
CA GLY A 78 19.39 22.63 -19.62
C GLY A 78 19.01 23.79 -18.68
N PRO A 79 18.31 24.83 -19.17
CA PRO A 79 17.87 25.96 -18.33
C PRO A 79 16.57 25.71 -17.57
N VAL A 80 15.88 24.58 -17.80
CA VAL A 80 14.58 24.27 -17.18
C VAL A 80 14.79 23.22 -16.09
N THR A 81 14.31 23.51 -14.88
CA THR A 81 14.17 22.50 -13.82
C THR A 81 12.76 21.96 -13.84
N VAL A 82 12.63 20.64 -13.84
CA VAL A 82 11.38 19.90 -13.75
C VAL A 82 11.28 19.30 -12.36
N THR A 83 10.20 19.61 -11.65
CA THR A 83 9.89 19.05 -10.33
C THR A 83 8.60 18.27 -10.43
N ALA A 84 8.59 17.02 -9.95
CA ALA A 84 7.40 16.19 -9.83
C ALA A 84 6.99 16.12 -8.36
N LEU A 85 5.78 16.59 -8.07
CA LEU A 85 5.19 16.59 -6.72
C LEU A 85 4.02 15.62 -6.71
N GLU A 86 3.86 14.86 -5.64
CA GLU A 86 2.81 13.86 -5.51
C GLU A 86 1.89 14.10 -4.32
N HIS A 87 0.66 13.61 -4.45
CA HIS A 87 -0.30 13.40 -3.38
C HIS A 87 -0.79 11.95 -3.49
N THR A 88 -0.57 11.15 -2.44
CA THR A 88 -0.87 9.72 -2.38
C THR A 88 -1.88 9.42 -1.28
N ARG A 89 -2.84 8.54 -1.58
CA ARG A 89 -3.80 7.94 -0.63
C ARG A 89 -3.67 6.43 -0.66
N ILE A 90 -3.65 5.82 0.52
CA ILE A 90 -3.50 4.37 0.70
C ILE A 90 -4.71 3.85 1.47
N TYR A 91 -5.27 2.75 0.98
CA TYR A 91 -6.46 2.11 1.49
C TYR A 91 -6.16 0.64 1.82
N GLU A 92 -6.85 0.11 2.82
CA GLU A 92 -6.88 -1.32 3.13
C GLU A 92 -8.32 -1.85 3.08
N TYR A 93 -8.47 -3.11 2.68
CA TYR A 93 -9.77 -3.78 2.67
C TYR A 93 -10.16 -4.20 4.09
N VAL A 94 -11.26 -3.64 4.59
CA VAL A 94 -11.63 -3.66 6.01
C VAL A 94 -11.88 -5.07 6.50
N SER A 95 -12.69 -5.85 5.78
CA SER A 95 -13.10 -7.19 6.22
C SER A 95 -11.92 -8.15 6.35
N VAL A 96 -10.95 -8.08 5.43
CA VAL A 96 -9.72 -8.90 5.50
C VAL A 96 -8.82 -8.44 6.64
N ALA A 97 -8.62 -7.13 6.78
CA ALA A 97 -7.79 -6.57 7.86
C ALA A 97 -8.33 -6.95 9.25
N GLU A 98 -9.64 -6.87 9.43
CA GLU A 98 -10.31 -7.21 10.68
C GLU A 98 -10.30 -8.73 10.92
N ALA A 99 -10.62 -9.54 9.90
CA ALA A 99 -10.59 -10.99 10.01
C ALA A 99 -9.20 -11.53 10.41
N LEU A 100 -8.12 -11.01 9.81
CA LEU A 100 -6.75 -11.39 10.17
C LEU A 100 -6.36 -10.92 11.58
N SER A 101 -6.75 -9.70 11.95
CA SER A 101 -6.51 -9.17 13.31
C SER A 101 -7.26 -9.97 14.37
N GLU A 102 -8.47 -10.44 14.10
CA GLU A 102 -9.30 -11.17 15.06
C GLU A 102 -8.91 -12.65 15.16
N THR A 103 -8.62 -13.28 14.02
CA THR A 103 -8.35 -14.73 13.94
C THR A 103 -6.95 -15.08 14.44
N VAL A 104 -5.95 -14.31 14.02
CA VAL A 104 -4.53 -14.63 14.28
C VAL A 104 -3.76 -13.48 14.94
N GLY A 105 -4.40 -12.34 15.20
CA GLY A 105 -3.74 -11.19 15.82
C GLY A 105 -2.78 -10.43 14.89
N ALA A 106 -2.89 -10.64 13.58
CA ALA A 106 -1.99 -10.02 12.61
C ALA A 106 -2.14 -8.50 12.59
N SER A 107 -1.03 -7.81 12.34
CA SER A 107 -1.01 -6.36 12.14
C SER A 107 -0.91 -6.02 10.67
N GLY A 108 -2.04 -5.65 10.05
CA GLY A 108 -2.10 -5.23 8.65
C GLY A 108 -2.94 -6.17 7.79
N SER A 109 -3.04 -5.83 6.50
CA SER A 109 -3.80 -6.58 5.51
C SER A 109 -2.96 -6.77 4.25
N PRO A 110 -2.96 -7.97 3.64
CA PRO A 110 -2.35 -8.19 2.33
C PRO A 110 -3.19 -7.58 1.19
N VAL A 111 -4.39 -7.07 1.48
CA VAL A 111 -5.28 -6.44 0.49
C VAL A 111 -5.25 -4.92 0.66
N VAL A 112 -4.54 -4.26 -0.26
CA VAL A 112 -4.31 -2.81 -0.24
C VAL A 112 -4.57 -2.18 -1.61
N PHE A 113 -4.96 -0.92 -1.61
CA PHE A 113 -5.13 -0.11 -2.82
C PHE A 113 -4.49 1.26 -2.61
N PHE A 114 -3.92 1.85 -3.65
CA PHE A 114 -3.32 3.17 -3.62
C PHE A 114 -3.69 3.96 -4.85
N ALA A 115 -3.84 5.26 -4.66
CA ALA A 115 -4.02 6.24 -5.72
C ALA A 115 -3.07 7.40 -5.46
N THR A 116 -2.39 7.85 -6.50
CA THR A 116 -1.43 8.94 -6.46
C THR A 116 -1.64 9.87 -7.63
N ARG A 117 -1.70 11.17 -7.36
CA ARG A 117 -1.66 12.22 -8.37
C ARG A 117 -0.30 12.89 -8.34
N ILE A 118 0.33 13.03 -9.50
CA ILE A 118 1.64 13.63 -9.68
C ILE A 118 1.51 14.87 -10.59
N ASP A 119 1.76 16.05 -10.03
CA ASP A 119 1.84 17.32 -10.77
C ASP A 119 3.30 17.59 -11.15
N VAL A 120 3.55 17.63 -12.45
CA VAL A 120 4.87 17.90 -13.01
C VAL A 120 4.98 19.36 -13.40
N ARG A 121 5.99 20.04 -12.88
CA ARG A 121 6.18 21.50 -12.99
C ARG A 121 7.52 21.82 -13.64
N PRO A 122 7.55 22.58 -14.76
CA PRO A 122 6.41 23.03 -15.55
C PRO A 122 5.65 21.87 -16.19
N ALA A 123 4.38 22.09 -16.55
CA ALA A 123 3.51 21.06 -17.12
C ALA A 123 4.18 20.34 -18.29
N ILE A 124 4.04 19.01 -18.35
CA ILE A 124 4.66 18.15 -19.37
C ILE A 124 4.39 18.67 -20.79
N ASP A 125 3.15 19.09 -21.08
CA ASP A 125 2.76 19.57 -22.40
C ASP A 125 3.25 20.99 -22.74
N SER A 126 3.81 21.70 -21.76
CA SER A 126 4.41 23.02 -21.96
C SER A 126 5.91 22.98 -22.31
N LEU A 127 6.51 21.79 -22.31
CA LEU A 127 7.93 21.62 -22.62
C LEU A 127 8.23 21.95 -24.09
N PRO A 128 9.28 22.75 -24.38
CA PRO A 128 9.59 23.20 -25.73
C PRO A 128 9.80 22.05 -26.72
N ALA A 129 9.16 22.16 -27.88
CA ALA A 129 9.28 21.24 -29.02
C ALA A 129 8.88 19.77 -28.73
N GLY A 130 8.16 19.50 -27.64
CA GLY A 130 7.77 18.13 -27.23
C GLY A 130 8.97 17.23 -26.90
N ILE A 131 10.18 17.79 -26.89
CA ILE A 131 11.42 17.05 -26.66
C ILE A 131 11.44 16.65 -25.19
N GLY A 132 11.55 15.36 -24.95
CA GLY A 132 11.68 14.82 -23.61
C GLY A 132 10.36 14.51 -22.93
N ARG A 133 9.19 14.67 -23.56
CA ARG A 133 7.92 14.17 -23.00
C ARG A 133 7.96 12.65 -22.82
N ASP A 134 8.31 11.90 -23.85
CA ASP A 134 8.39 10.44 -23.75
C ASP A 134 9.47 10.00 -22.76
N ARG A 135 10.58 10.76 -22.69
CA ARG A 135 11.64 10.52 -21.70
C ARG A 135 11.13 10.78 -20.29
N LEU A 136 10.48 11.91 -20.06
CA LEU A 136 9.93 12.31 -18.77
C LEU A 136 8.83 11.35 -18.31
N MET A 137 7.95 10.92 -19.22
CA MET A 137 6.99 9.86 -18.94
C MET A 137 7.69 8.56 -18.55
N SER A 138 8.76 8.15 -19.25
CA SER A 138 9.54 6.98 -18.87
C SER A 138 10.21 7.12 -17.49
N GLU A 139 10.67 8.31 -17.12
CA GLU A 139 11.22 8.57 -15.77
C GLU A 139 10.11 8.51 -14.71
N VAL A 140 8.93 9.08 -15.01
CA VAL A 140 7.76 9.02 -14.11
C VAL A 140 7.25 7.59 -13.95
N GLU A 141 7.15 6.81 -15.03
CA GLU A 141 6.78 5.38 -14.96
C GLU A 141 7.77 4.59 -14.10
N THR A 142 9.07 4.84 -14.25
CA THR A 142 10.11 4.19 -13.44
C THR A 142 9.96 4.57 -11.97
N ALA A 143 9.81 5.87 -11.68
CA ALA A 143 9.61 6.36 -10.32
C ALA A 143 8.31 5.83 -9.70
N ALA A 144 7.24 5.72 -10.48
CA ALA A 144 5.96 5.17 -10.03
C ALA A 144 6.06 3.68 -9.68
N VAL A 145 6.79 2.89 -10.47
CA VAL A 145 7.05 1.47 -10.16
C VAL A 145 7.87 1.33 -8.87
N ASP A 146 8.92 2.15 -8.70
CA ASP A 146 9.78 2.12 -7.50
C ASP A 146 9.04 2.62 -6.25
N ALA A 147 8.20 3.64 -6.39
CA ALA A 147 7.32 4.13 -5.33
C ALA A 147 6.28 3.07 -4.95
N PHE A 148 5.67 2.40 -5.94
CA PHE A 148 4.72 1.34 -5.69
C PHE A 148 5.36 0.17 -4.93
N ARG A 149 6.54 -0.28 -5.37
CA ARG A 149 7.31 -1.30 -4.63
C ARG A 149 7.61 -0.86 -3.20
N SER A 150 8.00 0.39 -2.99
CA SER A 150 8.24 0.93 -1.65
C SER A 150 6.96 0.91 -0.80
N GLN A 151 5.82 1.23 -1.40
CA GLN A 151 4.52 1.19 -0.74
C GLN A 151 4.11 -0.23 -0.34
N LEU A 152 4.29 -1.20 -1.24
CA LEU A 152 4.05 -2.62 -0.95
C LEU A 152 4.92 -3.08 0.24
N ASN A 153 6.21 -2.76 0.23
CA ASN A 153 7.11 -3.07 1.34
C ASN A 153 6.66 -2.40 2.66
N ALA A 154 6.22 -1.14 2.61
CA ALA A 154 5.71 -0.43 3.78
C ALA A 154 4.42 -1.07 4.34
N SER A 155 3.63 -1.72 3.48
CA SER A 155 2.45 -2.52 3.84
C SER A 155 2.80 -3.96 4.25
N GLY A 156 4.07 -4.35 4.28
CA GLY A 156 4.52 -5.69 4.67
C GLY A 156 4.62 -6.71 3.53
N ILE A 157 4.49 -6.26 2.28
CA ILE A 157 4.62 -7.09 1.08
C ILE A 157 6.06 -6.95 0.55
N GLU A 158 6.84 -8.00 0.73
CA GLU A 158 8.26 -8.06 0.40
C GLU A 158 8.52 -8.82 -0.92
N ASN A 159 9.79 -8.92 -1.33
CA ASN A 159 10.23 -9.68 -2.52
C ASN A 159 9.50 -9.31 -3.83
N VAL A 160 9.19 -8.03 -4.01
CA VAL A 160 8.35 -7.55 -5.11
C VAL A 160 9.07 -7.54 -6.46
N GLU A 161 8.58 -8.33 -7.41
CA GLU A 161 9.13 -8.49 -8.76
C GLU A 161 8.11 -8.17 -9.86
N ILE A 162 8.56 -7.63 -10.99
CA ILE A 162 7.68 -7.40 -12.15
C ILE A 162 7.48 -8.73 -12.87
N VAL A 163 6.23 -9.14 -13.03
CA VAL A 163 5.81 -10.36 -13.73
C VAL A 163 5.47 -10.05 -15.18
N ASP A 164 4.67 -9.00 -15.40
CA ASP A 164 4.22 -8.61 -16.73
C ASP A 164 4.14 -7.09 -16.89
N ARG A 165 4.16 -6.63 -18.14
CA ARG A 165 3.96 -5.23 -18.51
C ARG A 165 3.06 -5.14 -19.74
N GLY A 166 2.05 -4.28 -19.66
CA GLY A 166 1.09 -4.07 -20.72
C GLY A 166 0.61 -2.63 -20.84
N THR A 167 -0.54 -2.49 -21.47
CA THR A 167 -1.27 -1.21 -21.58
C THR A 167 -2.76 -1.48 -21.46
N SER A 168 -3.50 -0.55 -20.85
CA SER A 168 -4.97 -0.59 -20.75
C SER A 168 -5.57 0.80 -21.01
N THR A 169 -6.89 0.88 -21.16
CA THR A 169 -7.63 2.14 -21.23
C THR A 169 -8.43 2.33 -19.95
N VAL A 170 -8.26 3.47 -19.29
CA VAL A 170 -9.01 3.84 -18.08
C VAL A 170 -10.38 4.41 -18.44
N GLU A 171 -11.29 4.57 -17.46
CA GLU A 171 -12.68 4.98 -17.72
C GLU A 171 -12.79 6.36 -18.40
N THR A 172 -11.88 7.26 -18.06
CA THR A 172 -11.74 8.59 -18.67
C THR A 172 -11.23 8.55 -20.12
N GLY A 173 -10.88 7.37 -20.64
CA GLY A 173 -10.44 7.15 -22.03
C GLY A 173 -8.94 7.32 -22.27
N HIS A 174 -8.17 7.63 -21.23
CA HIS A 174 -6.70 7.72 -21.32
C HIS A 174 -6.07 6.32 -21.37
N THR A 175 -4.89 6.23 -21.99
CA THR A 175 -4.11 4.98 -22.03
C THR A 175 -3.16 4.93 -20.83
N ALA A 176 -3.27 3.87 -20.05
CA ALA A 176 -2.35 3.54 -18.97
C ALA A 176 -1.32 2.52 -19.43
N THR A 177 -0.05 2.76 -19.09
CA THR A 177 0.94 1.69 -19.01
C THR A 177 0.65 0.88 -17.75
N THR A 178 0.61 -0.44 -17.87
CA THR A 178 0.26 -1.32 -16.74
C THR A 178 1.39 -2.29 -16.43
N TRP A 179 1.48 -2.68 -15.15
CA TRP A 179 2.38 -3.72 -14.67
C TRP A 179 1.62 -4.69 -13.79
N GLN A 180 1.96 -5.97 -13.91
CA GLN A 180 1.65 -6.98 -12.91
C GLN A 180 2.93 -7.24 -12.11
N LEU A 181 2.84 -7.22 -10.79
CA LEU A 181 3.95 -7.55 -9.91
C LEU A 181 3.53 -8.66 -8.96
N GLY A 182 4.47 -9.55 -8.65
CA GLY A 182 4.34 -10.57 -7.63
C GLY A 182 5.14 -10.18 -6.39
N GLY A 183 4.71 -10.62 -5.22
CA GLY A 183 5.43 -10.42 -3.96
C GLY A 183 5.00 -11.43 -2.91
N GLU A 184 5.42 -11.22 -1.68
CA GLU A 184 5.16 -12.12 -0.56
C GLU A 184 4.73 -11.32 0.67
N PHE A 185 3.67 -11.73 1.34
CA PHE A 185 3.25 -11.14 2.61
C PHE A 185 3.41 -12.19 3.71
N THR A 186 4.19 -11.87 4.74
CA THR A 186 4.30 -12.74 5.91
C THR A 186 3.42 -12.21 7.02
N PHE A 187 2.52 -13.05 7.54
CA PHE A 187 1.79 -12.73 8.75
C PHE A 187 2.26 -13.58 9.91
N ASP A 188 2.52 -12.91 11.01
CA ASP A 188 2.83 -13.52 12.29
C ASP A 188 1.59 -13.46 13.19
N GLY A 189 1.34 -14.54 13.91
CA GLY A 189 0.19 -14.64 14.79
C GLY A 189 0.31 -15.73 15.83
N GLU A 190 -0.70 -15.81 16.68
CA GLU A 190 -0.85 -16.90 17.64
C GLU A 190 -2.18 -17.61 17.39
N VAL A 191 -2.10 -18.93 17.18
CA VAL A 191 -3.26 -19.81 17.02
C VAL A 191 -3.57 -20.43 18.38
N PRO A 192 -4.76 -20.17 18.97
CA PRO A 192 -5.19 -20.88 20.17
C PRO A 192 -5.45 -22.35 19.86
N LEU A 193 -4.94 -23.25 20.70
CA LEU A 193 -5.11 -24.69 20.59
C LEU A 193 -6.21 -25.18 21.55
N PRO A 194 -6.89 -26.32 21.24
CA PRO A 194 -7.96 -26.86 22.09
C PRO A 194 -7.55 -27.20 23.54
N ASP A 195 -6.25 -27.39 23.79
CA ASP A 195 -5.71 -27.64 25.13
C ASP A 195 -5.51 -26.36 25.97
N GLY A 196 -5.87 -25.20 25.42
CA GLY A 196 -5.74 -23.88 26.04
C GLY A 196 -4.34 -23.27 25.93
N SER A 197 -3.42 -23.91 25.21
CA SER A 197 -2.15 -23.29 24.82
C SER A 197 -2.30 -22.47 23.53
N ALA A 198 -1.31 -21.63 23.21
CA ALA A 198 -1.25 -20.91 21.94
C ALA A 198 0.04 -21.28 21.21
N ARG A 199 -0.03 -21.36 19.89
CA ARG A 199 1.12 -21.64 19.02
C ARG A 199 1.38 -20.44 18.13
N ALA A 200 2.63 -19.97 18.13
CA ALA A 200 3.08 -18.99 17.16
C ALA A 200 3.06 -19.61 15.75
N ILE A 201 2.47 -18.88 14.81
CA ILE A 201 2.49 -19.15 13.38
C ILE A 201 3.20 -18.00 12.67
N SER A 202 3.86 -18.32 11.57
CA SER A 202 4.54 -17.36 10.69
C SER A 202 4.48 -17.96 9.31
N GLU A 203 3.48 -17.53 8.54
CA GLU A 203 3.22 -18.06 7.20
C GLU A 203 3.35 -16.95 6.18
N THR A 204 3.82 -17.35 4.99
CA THR A 204 4.00 -16.47 3.86
C THR A 204 2.94 -16.77 2.81
N VAL A 205 2.20 -15.76 2.39
CA VAL A 205 1.24 -15.83 1.29
C VAL A 205 1.82 -15.15 0.06
N GLU A 206 1.68 -15.79 -1.10
CA GLU A 206 2.00 -15.17 -2.38
C GLU A 206 1.01 -14.04 -2.69
N ILE A 207 1.53 -12.92 -3.17
CA ILE A 207 0.77 -11.71 -3.47
C ILE A 207 0.83 -11.43 -4.96
N GLU A 208 -0.33 -11.18 -5.56
CA GLU A 208 -0.43 -10.57 -6.87
C GLU A 208 -0.76 -9.08 -6.73
N SER A 209 -0.28 -8.28 -7.66
CA SER A 209 -0.53 -6.85 -7.65
C SER A 209 -0.57 -6.24 -9.05
N ARG A 210 -1.30 -5.14 -9.18
CA ARG A 210 -1.46 -4.39 -10.42
C ARG A 210 -1.12 -2.93 -10.20
N LEU A 211 -0.48 -2.34 -11.19
CA LEU A 211 -0.15 -0.92 -11.27
C LEU A 211 -0.56 -0.37 -12.63
N GLY A 212 -1.14 0.81 -12.65
CA GLY A 212 -1.42 1.60 -13.84
C GLY A 212 -0.84 3.01 -13.71
N VAL A 213 -0.24 3.53 -14.78
CA VAL A 213 0.28 4.90 -14.86
C VAL A 213 -0.21 5.53 -16.16
N TRP A 214 -0.87 6.69 -16.08
CA TRP A 214 -1.35 7.43 -17.24
C TRP A 214 -1.29 8.94 -17.03
N HIS A 215 -1.40 9.69 -18.11
CA HIS A 215 -1.50 11.16 -18.09
C HIS A 215 -2.91 11.56 -18.51
N ASP A 216 -3.62 12.33 -17.69
CA ASP A 216 -5.02 12.76 -17.92
C ASP A 216 -5.14 13.99 -18.84
N GLY A 217 -4.01 14.46 -19.36
CA GLY A 217 -3.90 15.69 -20.14
C GLY A 217 -3.38 16.87 -19.32
N THR A 218 -3.15 16.66 -18.03
CA THR A 218 -2.76 17.70 -17.11
C THR A 218 -1.75 17.21 -16.06
N ASP A 219 -2.08 16.14 -15.35
CA ASP A 219 -1.33 15.50 -14.29
C ASP A 219 -1.03 14.03 -14.67
N VAL A 220 -0.05 13.42 -14.01
CA VAL A 220 0.15 11.97 -14.09
C VAL A 220 -0.60 11.31 -12.94
N LEU A 221 -1.40 10.31 -13.26
CA LEU A 221 -2.12 9.49 -12.31
C LEU A 221 -1.46 8.12 -12.23
N VAL A 222 -1.32 7.63 -10.99
CA VAL A 222 -0.77 6.33 -10.65
C VAL A 222 -1.77 5.65 -9.73
N ALA A 223 -2.17 4.43 -10.07
CA ALA A 223 -3.10 3.67 -9.24
C ALA A 223 -2.75 2.19 -9.25
N GLY A 224 -3.05 1.50 -8.17
CA GLY A 224 -2.90 0.07 -8.13
C GLY A 224 -3.32 -0.55 -6.83
N GLY A 225 -3.14 -1.86 -6.73
CA GLY A 225 -3.42 -2.59 -5.52
C GLY A 225 -2.74 -3.94 -5.50
N ALA A 226 -2.79 -4.59 -4.34
CA ALA A 226 -2.24 -5.91 -4.11
C ALA A 226 -3.25 -6.77 -3.35
N TYR A 227 -3.20 -8.07 -3.60
CA TYR A 227 -4.10 -9.06 -3.02
C TYR A 227 -3.45 -10.46 -3.00
N PRO A 228 -3.90 -11.36 -2.11
CA PRO A 228 -3.44 -12.75 -2.08
C PRO A 228 -3.66 -13.48 -3.41
N ALA A 229 -2.66 -14.26 -3.85
CA ALA A 229 -2.72 -15.13 -5.02
C ALA A 229 -3.55 -16.41 -4.76
N GLU A 230 -3.86 -16.67 -3.50
CA GLU A 230 -4.67 -17.80 -3.01
C GLU A 230 -5.55 -17.37 -1.83
N PRO A 231 -6.66 -18.06 -1.55
CA PRO A 231 -7.49 -17.77 -0.38
C PRO A 231 -6.69 -17.91 0.93
N LEU A 232 -6.84 -16.94 1.83
CA LEU A 232 -6.12 -16.93 3.11
C LEU A 232 -6.49 -18.11 4.02
N THR A 233 -7.69 -18.69 3.84
CA THR A 233 -8.06 -19.93 4.52
C THR A 233 -7.17 -21.11 4.17
N GLN A 234 -6.68 -21.20 2.93
CA GLN A 234 -5.77 -22.28 2.51
C GLN A 234 -4.40 -22.10 3.19
N VAL A 235 -3.87 -20.88 3.20
CA VAL A 235 -2.61 -20.55 3.90
C VAL A 235 -2.71 -20.86 5.40
N ILE A 236 -3.84 -20.53 6.02
CA ILE A 236 -4.09 -20.86 7.44
C ILE A 236 -4.17 -22.37 7.65
N ASP A 237 -4.80 -23.13 6.75
CA ASP A 237 -4.89 -24.59 6.82
C ASP A 237 -3.50 -25.24 6.82
N ASP A 238 -2.62 -24.79 5.92
CA ASP A 238 -1.25 -25.26 5.82
C ASP A 238 -0.41 -24.93 7.07
N ALA A 239 -0.74 -23.85 7.78
CA ALA A 239 -0.13 -23.46 9.05
C ALA A 239 -0.52 -24.39 10.21
N LEU A 240 -1.71 -24.97 10.14
CA LEU A 240 -2.29 -25.73 11.23
C LEU A 240 -1.65 -27.12 11.35
N PRO A 241 -1.54 -27.68 12.57
CA PRO A 241 -1.15 -29.07 12.71
C PRO A 241 -2.19 -29.97 12.03
N ASN A 242 -1.76 -31.07 11.39
CA ASN A 242 -2.61 -32.08 10.72
C ASN A 242 -3.81 -32.65 11.52
N LEU A 243 -3.97 -32.28 12.79
CA LEU A 243 -5.07 -32.67 13.67
C LEU A 243 -6.20 -31.64 13.71
N ILE A 244 -6.03 -30.46 13.11
CA ILE A 244 -6.99 -29.36 13.07
C ILE A 244 -7.05 -28.86 11.62
N ASP A 245 -8.20 -28.93 10.99
CA ASP A 245 -8.46 -28.27 9.70
C ASP A 245 -8.88 -26.81 9.90
N ALA A 246 -8.59 -25.96 8.91
CA ALA A 246 -8.92 -24.53 8.95
C ALA A 246 -10.42 -24.27 9.09
N GLU A 247 -11.28 -25.11 8.52
CA GLU A 247 -12.74 -24.95 8.65
C GLU A 247 -13.16 -25.02 10.12
N THR A 248 -12.78 -26.09 10.81
CA THR A 248 -13.07 -26.29 12.24
C THR A 248 -12.43 -25.20 13.10
N PHE A 249 -11.17 -24.86 12.82
CA PHE A 249 -10.48 -23.79 13.55
C PHE A 249 -11.22 -22.46 13.44
N LEU A 250 -11.52 -22.05 12.21
CA LEU A 250 -12.18 -20.78 11.94
C LEU A 250 -13.62 -20.75 12.46
N GLU A 251 -14.34 -21.87 12.48
CA GLU A 251 -15.67 -21.94 13.10
C GLU A 251 -15.64 -21.61 14.61
N GLU A 252 -14.53 -21.93 15.29
CA GLU A 252 -14.36 -21.66 16.72
C GLU A 252 -13.79 -20.26 17.00
N THR A 253 -12.94 -19.72 16.11
CA THR A 253 -12.19 -18.47 16.36
C THR A 253 -12.69 -17.25 15.60
N ALA A 254 -13.39 -17.45 14.49
CA ALA A 254 -13.84 -16.39 13.61
C ALA A 254 -15.36 -16.44 13.41
N ASP A 255 -16.00 -15.27 13.34
CA ASP A 255 -17.41 -15.23 12.99
C ASP A 255 -17.63 -15.54 11.49
N ALA A 256 -18.89 -15.56 11.07
CA ALA A 256 -19.22 -15.90 9.69
C ALA A 256 -18.67 -14.89 8.67
N GLU A 257 -18.60 -13.61 9.04
CA GLU A 257 -18.15 -12.53 8.16
C GLU A 257 -16.63 -12.60 7.98
N ALA A 258 -15.88 -12.80 9.07
CA ALA A 258 -14.44 -13.01 9.02
C ALA A 258 -14.06 -14.25 8.19
N ARG A 259 -14.82 -15.35 8.33
CA ARG A 259 -14.61 -16.56 7.52
C ARG A 259 -14.84 -16.32 6.02
N GLU A 260 -15.90 -15.62 5.68
CA GLU A 260 -16.20 -15.26 4.29
C GLU A 260 -15.09 -14.37 3.70
N ALA A 261 -14.60 -13.40 4.48
CA ALA A 261 -13.51 -12.52 4.05
C ALA A 261 -12.20 -13.29 3.80
N LEU A 262 -11.81 -14.20 4.69
CA LEU A 262 -10.59 -15.01 4.53
C LEU A 262 -10.71 -16.04 3.40
N ALA A 263 -11.91 -16.52 3.13
CA ALA A 263 -12.19 -17.47 2.06
C ALA A 263 -12.43 -16.79 0.70
N THR A 264 -12.29 -15.46 0.62
CA THR A 264 -12.51 -14.73 -0.62
C THR A 264 -11.51 -15.17 -1.67
N GLU A 265 -12.02 -15.59 -2.83
CA GLU A 265 -11.20 -16.01 -3.96
C GLU A 265 -10.37 -14.84 -4.51
N PRO A 266 -9.09 -15.06 -4.87
CA PRO A 266 -8.20 -14.04 -5.43
C PRO A 266 -8.81 -13.24 -6.59
N GLY A 267 -9.56 -13.90 -7.47
CA GLY A 267 -10.22 -13.27 -8.61
C GLY A 267 -11.23 -12.18 -8.21
N THR A 268 -11.86 -12.28 -7.04
CA THR A 268 -12.74 -11.23 -6.53
C THR A 268 -11.95 -9.97 -6.18
N PHE A 269 -10.80 -10.12 -5.52
CA PHE A 269 -9.93 -8.98 -5.22
C PHE A 269 -9.33 -8.37 -6.49
N ASP A 270 -9.00 -9.20 -7.49
CA ASP A 270 -8.55 -8.72 -8.79
C ASP A 270 -9.61 -7.83 -9.46
N GLU A 271 -10.86 -8.25 -9.46
CA GLU A 271 -11.98 -7.47 -10.00
C GLU A 271 -12.17 -6.15 -9.26
N GLU A 272 -12.12 -6.18 -7.91
CA GLU A 272 -12.22 -4.99 -7.06
C GLU A 272 -11.09 -3.99 -7.36
N VAL A 273 -9.84 -4.43 -7.26
CA VAL A 273 -8.66 -3.58 -7.50
C VAL A 273 -8.64 -3.05 -8.93
N SER A 274 -9.02 -3.87 -9.91
CA SER A 274 -9.06 -3.44 -11.31
C SER A 274 -10.13 -2.37 -11.55
N ALA A 275 -11.30 -2.50 -10.93
CA ALA A 275 -12.35 -1.50 -11.00
C ALA A 275 -11.92 -0.17 -10.37
N LEU A 276 -11.26 -0.22 -9.20
CA LEU A 276 -10.74 0.98 -8.55
C LEU A 276 -9.64 1.66 -9.38
N LEU A 277 -8.70 0.87 -9.92
CA LEU A 277 -7.56 1.36 -10.70
C LEU A 277 -7.99 2.23 -11.88
N VAL A 278 -9.01 1.81 -12.63
CA VAL A 278 -9.47 2.53 -13.83
C VAL A 278 -10.35 3.75 -13.52
N SER A 279 -10.75 3.91 -12.26
CA SER A 279 -11.68 4.96 -11.80
C SER A 279 -11.00 6.16 -11.13
N VAL A 280 -9.66 6.20 -11.13
CA VAL A 280 -8.90 7.30 -10.53
C VAL A 280 -8.85 8.51 -11.46
N GLU A 281 -9.01 9.70 -10.87
CA GLU A 281 -8.91 11.00 -11.53
C GLU A 281 -8.02 11.98 -10.76
#